data_AF-A0A1H5ZQA8-F1
#
_entry.id   AF-A0A1H5ZQA8-F1
#
_cell.length_a   1.000
_cell.length_b   1.000
_cell.length_c   1.000
_cell.angle_alpha   90.00
_cell.angle_beta   90.00
_cell.angle_gamma   90.00
#
_symmetry.space_group_name_H-M   'P 1'
#
loop_
_entity.id
_entity.type
_entity.pdbx_description
1 polymer ?
#
loop_
_entity_poly.entity_id
_entity_poly.type
_entity_poly.pdbx_seq_one_letter_code
_entity_poly.pdbx_strand_id
1 'polypeptide(L)'
;MKLKSLLLVILLLGFQAVSFAQCAMCRASVENNVSNGDTSIGAGLNSGILYLFVMPYLLAAVIGYLWYRSAKKKKAKLALR
;
A
#
# COMPACT_ATOMS: atom_id res chain seq x y z
N MET A 1 -24.47 21.23 -9.35
CA MET A 1 -23.08 20.74 -9.20
C MET A 1 -22.64 20.68 -7.73
N LYS A 2 -22.90 21.73 -6.94
CA LYS A 2 -22.49 21.78 -5.51
C LYS A 2 -23.18 20.73 -4.63
N LEU A 3 -24.47 20.45 -4.84
CA LEU A 3 -25.22 19.47 -4.04
C LEU A 3 -24.77 18.02 -4.26
N LYS A 4 -24.48 17.62 -5.51
CA LYS A 4 -23.94 16.27 -5.81
C LYS A 4 -22.55 16.08 -5.22
N SER A 5 -21.72 17.13 -5.27
CA SER A 5 -20.40 17.14 -4.63
C SER A 5 -20.52 17.06 -3.11
N LEU A 6 -21.46 17.80 -2.50
CA LEU A 6 -21.71 17.75 -1.06
C LEU A 6 -22.18 16.35 -0.61
N LEU A 7 -23.09 15.73 -1.37
CA LEU A 7 -23.57 14.36 -1.14
C LEU A 7 -22.42 13.34 -1.23
N LEU A 8 -21.53 13.50 -2.21
CA LEU A 8 -20.35 12.65 -2.35
C LEU A 8 -19.43 12.77 -1.14
N VAL A 9 -19.17 13.99 -0.67
CA VAL A 9 -18.32 14.24 0.51
C VAL A 9 -18.94 13.62 1.77
N ILE A 10 -20.24 13.79 1.98
CA ILE A 10 -20.96 13.21 3.13
C ILE A 10 -20.92 11.68 3.08
N LEU A 11 -21.11 11.07 1.90
CA LEU A 11 -21.04 9.62 1.71
C LEU A 11 -19.64 9.07 2.01
N LEU A 12 -18.59 9.75 1.53
CA LEU A 12 -17.20 9.36 1.75
C LEU A 12 -16.82 9.45 3.24
N LEU A 13 -17.29 10.48 3.94
CA LEU A 13 -17.07 10.64 5.39
C LEU A 13 -17.86 9.61 6.21
N GLY A 14 -19.10 9.30 5.81
CA GLY A 14 -19.90 8.25 6.43
C GLY A 14 -19.27 6.86 6.28
N PHE A 15 -18.62 6.58 5.15
CA PHE A 15 -17.92 5.31 4.92
C PHE A 15 -16.74 5.10 5.87
N GLN A 16 -16.08 6.18 6.32
CA GLN A 16 -15.03 6.11 7.33
C GLN A 16 -15.56 5.84 8.75
N ALA A 17 -16.83 6.15 9.03
CA ALA A 17 -17.43 5.91 10.34
C ALA A 17 -17.87 4.44 10.53
N VAL A 18 -18.20 3.75 9.43
CA VAL A 18 -18.52 2.31 9.41
C VAL A 18 -17.31 1.43 9.10
N SER A 19 -16.19 2.03 8.68
CA SER A 19 -14.93 1.30 8.62
C SER A 19 -14.41 1.12 10.05
N PHE A 20 -14.67 -0.06 10.61
CA PHE A 20 -13.90 -0.53 11.76
C PHE A 20 -12.42 -0.43 11.37
N ALA A 21 -11.66 0.42 12.06
CA ALA A 21 -10.21 0.46 11.88
C ALA A 21 -9.65 -0.90 12.30
N GLN A 22 -9.56 -1.83 11.34
CA GLN A 22 -9.17 -3.22 11.55
C GLN A 22 -7.72 -3.34 12.05
N CYS A 23 -6.95 -2.25 12.06
CA CYS A 23 -5.57 -2.23 12.54
C CYS A 23 -5.45 -2.63 14.02
N ALA A 24 -6.39 -2.20 14.89
CA ALA A 24 -6.35 -2.54 16.31
C ALA A 24 -6.99 -3.90 16.63
N MET A 25 -8.07 -4.26 15.93
CA MET A 25 -8.77 -5.55 16.07
C MET A 25 -7.93 -6.73 15.59
N CYS A 26 -7.32 -6.62 14.39
CA CYS A 26 -6.45 -7.66 13.87
C CYS A 26 -5.21 -7.83 14.77
N ARG A 27 -4.63 -6.73 15.27
CA ARG A 27 -3.49 -6.79 16.19
C ARG A 27 -3.85 -7.45 17.52
N ALA A 28 -4.96 -7.06 18.15
CA ALA A 28 -5.40 -7.65 19.41
C ALA A 28 -5.72 -9.15 19.27
N SER A 29 -6.35 -9.57 18.17
CA SER A 29 -6.60 -10.99 17.92
C SER A 29 -5.29 -11.77 17.76
N VAL A 30 -4.33 -11.23 17.01
CA VAL A 30 -3.00 -11.86 16.82
C VAL A 30 -2.24 -11.99 18.15
N GLU A 31 -2.20 -10.92 18.96
CA GLU A 31 -1.53 -10.93 20.27
C GLU A 31 -2.19 -11.94 21.24
N ASN A 32 -3.52 -12.10 21.20
CA ASN A 32 -4.23 -13.12 21.98
C ASN A 32 -3.93 -14.55 21.49
N ASN A 33 -3.88 -14.78 20.17
CA ASN A 33 -3.56 -16.10 19.61
C ASN A 33 -2.12 -16.53 19.95
N VAL A 34 -1.16 -15.61 19.87
CA VAL A 34 0.24 -15.85 20.29
C VAL A 34 0.32 -16.15 21.80
N SER A 35 -0.41 -15.40 22.63
CA SER A 35 -0.44 -15.63 24.09
C SER A 35 -1.06 -16.97 24.48
N ASN A 36 -1.97 -17.50 23.65
CA ASN A 36 -2.59 -18.82 23.82
C ASN A 36 -1.77 -19.97 23.21
N GLY A 37 -0.54 -19.71 22.73
CA GLY A 37 0.40 -20.72 22.25
C GLY A 37 0.39 -20.97 20.73
N ASP A 38 -0.45 -20.26 19.97
CA ASP A 38 -0.54 -20.40 18.51
C ASP A 38 0.27 -19.30 17.80
N THR A 39 1.57 -19.56 17.62
CA THR A 39 2.56 -18.57 17.12
C THR A 39 2.56 -18.38 15.60
N SER A 40 1.84 -19.25 14.88
CA SER A 40 1.74 -19.27 13.42
C SER A 40 1.22 -17.94 12.84
N ILE A 41 0.25 -17.33 13.53
CA ILE A 41 -0.37 -16.06 13.15
C ILE A 41 0.59 -14.87 13.39
N GLY A 42 1.43 -14.91 14.43
CA GLY A 42 2.41 -13.86 14.74
C GLY A 42 3.59 -13.81 13.75
N ALA A 43 4.08 -14.97 13.30
CA ALA A 43 5.14 -15.05 12.31
C ALA A 43 4.72 -14.50 10.92
N GLY A 44 3.44 -14.67 10.55
CA GLY A 44 2.87 -14.11 9.33
C GLY A 44 2.85 -12.58 9.31
N LEU A 45 2.72 -11.92 10.47
CA LEU A 45 2.67 -10.47 10.57
C LEU A 45 4.04 -9.81 10.32
N ASN A 46 5.14 -10.37 10.85
CA ASN A 46 6.49 -9.84 10.59
C ASN A 46 6.83 -9.89 9.09
N SER A 47 6.46 -10.99 8.44
CA SER A 47 6.57 -11.14 6.99
C SER A 47 5.72 -10.11 6.24
N GLY A 48 4.50 -9.82 6.72
CA GLY A 48 3.64 -8.78 6.17
C GLY A 48 4.22 -7.37 6.29
N ILE A 49 4.82 -7.03 7.44
CA ILE A 49 5.49 -5.74 7.66
C ILE A 49 6.68 -5.58 6.72
N LEU A 50 7.52 -6.61 6.60
CA LEU A 50 8.65 -6.59 5.67
C LEU A 50 8.18 -6.47 4.22
N TYR A 51 7.10 -7.15 3.83
CA TYR A 51 6.53 -7.05 2.49
C TYR A 51 6.04 -5.62 2.19
N LEU A 52 5.28 -5.02 3.11
CA LEU A 52 4.78 -3.65 2.95
C LEU A 52 5.91 -2.61 2.97
N PHE A 53 6.98 -2.84 3.74
CA PHE A 53 8.14 -1.97 3.76
C PHE A 53 8.96 -2.04 2.48
N VAL A 54 9.17 -3.24 1.92
CA VAL A 54 10.01 -3.45 0.72
C VAL A 54 9.30 -3.04 -0.58
N MET A 55 7.99 -3.24 -0.66
CA MET A 55 7.19 -2.91 -1.84
C MET A 55 7.40 -1.51 -2.43
N PRO A 56 7.36 -0.40 -1.67
CA PRO A 56 7.55 0.94 -2.23
C PRO A 56 8.93 1.13 -2.87
N TYR A 57 9.99 0.53 -2.29
CA TYR A 57 11.34 0.61 -2.84
C TYR A 57 11.46 -0.17 -4.15
N LEU A 58 10.88 -1.37 -4.22
CA LEU A 58 10.83 -2.16 -5.46
C LEU A 58 10.08 -1.42 -6.57
N LEU A 59 8.93 -0.82 -6.24
CA LEU A 59 8.14 -0.05 -7.19
C LEU A 59 8.94 1.13 -7.75
N ALA A 60 9.61 1.89 -6.87
CA ALA A 60 10.45 3.02 -7.26
C ALA A 60 11.63 2.57 -8.15
N ALA A 61 12.27 1.45 -7.82
CA ALA A 61 13.38 0.90 -8.60
C ALA A 61 12.94 0.49 -10.02
N VAL A 62 11.80 -0.18 -10.15
CA VAL A 62 11.24 -0.59 -11.45
C VAL A 62 10.90 0.64 -12.30
N ILE A 63 10.20 1.62 -11.73
CA ILE A 63 9.84 2.85 -12.44
C ILE A 63 11.10 3.61 -12.88
N GLY A 64 12.07 3.77 -11.98
CA GLY A 64 13.35 4.43 -12.28
C GLY A 64 14.14 3.73 -13.38
N TYR A 65 14.19 2.39 -13.36
CA TYR A 65 14.85 1.59 -14.40
C TYR A 65 14.18 1.74 -15.77
N LEU A 66 12.84 1.65 -15.82
CA LEU A 66 12.08 1.81 -17.06
C LEU A 66 12.22 3.23 -17.64
N TRP A 67 12.23 4.24 -16.77
CA TRP A 67 12.46 5.63 -17.16
C TRP A 67 13.87 5.83 -17.72
N TYR A 68 14.90 5.34 -17.04
CA TYR A 68 16.29 5.42 -17.49
C TYR A 68 16.49 4.73 -18.85
N ARG A 69 15.96 3.52 -19.02
CA ARG A 69 16.02 2.79 -20.29
C ARG A 69 15.35 3.56 -21.42
N SER A 70 14.20 4.17 -21.15
CA SER A 70 13.46 4.96 -22.13
C SER A 70 14.19 6.27 -22.48
N ALA A 71 14.78 6.94 -21.48
CA ALA A 71 15.57 8.16 -21.68
C ALA A 71 16.82 7.88 -22.52
N LYS A 72 17.53 6.77 -22.28
CA LYS A 72 18.68 6.34 -23.10
C LYS A 72 18.28 6.07 -24.56
N LYS A 73 17.17 5.37 -24.81
CA LYS A 73 16.65 5.15 -26.17
C LYS A 73 16.32 6.45 -26.89
N LYS A 74 15.70 7.42 -26.19
CA LYS A 74 15.42 8.76 -26.75
C LYS A 74 16.69 9.53 -27.08
N LYS A 75 17.71 9.53 -26.20
CA LYS A 75 19.00 10.17 -26.46
C LYS A 75 19.74 9.52 -27.64
N ALA A 76 19.77 8.20 -27.72
CA ALA A 76 20.37 7.48 -28.86
C ALA A 76 19.68 7.80 -30.19
N LYS A 77 18.33 7.89 -30.20
CA LYS A 77 17.57 8.28 -31.39
C LYS A 77 17.77 9.74 -31.80
N LEU A 78 18.00 10.64 -30.84
CA LEU A 78 18.30 12.04 -31.11
C LEU A 78 19.72 12.23 -31.66
N ALA A 79 20.70 11.46 -31.19
CA ALA A 79 22.09 11.54 -31.67
C ALA A 79 22.32 10.94 -33.07
N LEU A 80 21.37 10.13 -33.56
CA LEU A 80 21.37 9.56 -34.92
C LEU A 80 20.62 10.44 -35.94
N ARG A 81 20.03 11.55 -35.51
CA ARG A 81 19.44 12.59 -36.36
C ARG A 81 20.39 13.78 -36.45
#